data_AF-D0WI32-F1
#
_entry.id   AF-D0WI32-F1
#
_cell.length_a   1.000
_cell.length_b   1.000
_cell.length_c   1.000
_cell.angle_alpha   90.00
_cell.angle_beta   90.00
_cell.angle_gamma   90.00
#
_symmetry.space_group_name_H-M   'P 1'
#
loop_
_entity.id
_entity.type
_entity.pdbx_description
1 polymer ?
#
loop_
_entity_poly.entity_id
_entity_poly.type
_entity_poly.pdbx_seq_one_letter_code
_entity_poly.pdbx_strand_id
1 'polypeptide(L)' 'MSGFNRFNPNAEVLDGNDEPIPGLFAAGEVAGRKMETNRLGSTSMADIYTFGRVAGDNAADYVG' A
#
# COMPACT_ATOMS: atom_id res chain seq x y z
N MET A 1 6.33 10.01 -13.58
CA MET A 1 5.61 8.78 -13.96
C MET A 1 4.35 8.73 -13.11
N SER A 2 3.16 8.94 -13.70
CA SER A 2 1.87 9.04 -13.00
C SER A 2 1.17 7.67 -12.89
N GLY A 3 1.88 6.69 -12.32
CA GLY A 3 1.42 5.30 -12.21
C GLY A 3 0.98 4.95 -10.80
N PHE A 4 -0.34 4.78 -10.63
CA PHE A 4 -1.06 3.95 -9.66
C PHE A 4 -0.66 4.00 -8.17
N ASN A 5 -1.60 4.52 -7.36
CA ASN A 5 -1.74 4.41 -5.90
C ASN A 5 -0.49 4.72 -5.08
N ARG A 6 -0.32 6.01 -4.75
CA ARG A 6 0.59 6.43 -3.70
C ARG A 6 -0.03 6.05 -2.36
N PHE A 7 0.70 5.33 -1.53
CA PHE A 7 0.33 5.04 -0.15
C PHE A 7 1.59 5.17 0.70
N ASN A 8 1.44 5.51 1.97
CA ASN A 8 2.57 5.73 2.86
C ASN A 8 2.99 4.43 3.58
N PRO A 9 4.04 4.43 4.42
CA PRO A 9 4.46 3.25 5.18
C PRO A 9 3.38 2.67 6.11
N ASN A 10 2.34 3.43 6.45
CA ASN A 10 1.18 2.98 7.23
C ASN A 10 0.10 2.33 6.36
N ALA A 11 0.37 2.11 5.07
CA ALA A 11 -0.58 1.58 4.10
C ALA A 11 -1.80 2.48 3.82
N GLU A 12 -1.76 3.75 4.22
CA GLU A 12 -2.82 4.73 3.95
C GLU A 12 -2.71 5.22 2.51
N VAL A 13 -3.82 5.19 1.76
CA VAL A 13 -3.87 5.69 0.38
C VAL A 13 -3.78 7.20 0.37
N LEU A 14 -2.96 7.77 -0.51
CA LEU A 14 -2.77 9.20 -0.66
C LEU A 14 -3.61 9.76 -1.83
N ASP A 15 -4.09 10.98 -1.68
CA ASP A 15 -4.81 11.73 -2.69
C ASP A 15 -3.88 12.38 -3.73
N GLY A 16 -4.43 13.25 -4.58
CA GLY A 16 -3.65 13.99 -5.58
C GLY A 16 -2.66 15.02 -5.01
N ASN A 17 -2.75 15.33 -3.72
CA ASN A 17 -1.90 16.27 -3.00
C ASN A 17 -0.89 15.57 -2.06
N ASP A 18 -0.77 14.24 -2.14
CA ASP A 18 0.05 13.41 -1.24
C ASP A 18 -0.47 13.37 0.21
N GLU A 19 -1.76 13.66 0.44
CA GLU A 19 -2.40 13.59 1.75
C GLU A 19 -3.16 12.27 1.96
N PRO A 20 -3.09 11.64 3.16
CA PRO A 20 -3.83 10.42 3.46
C PRO A 20 -5.35 10.59 3.32
N ILE A 21 -5.99 9.67 2.60
CA ILE A 21 -7.44 9.54 2.51
C ILE A 21 -7.92 8.80 3.78
N PRO A 22 -8.71 9.44 4.66
CA PRO A 22 -9.10 8.83 5.93
C PRO A 22 -9.86 7.52 5.73
N GLY A 23 -9.43 6.48 6.44
CA GLY A 23 -10.06 5.16 6.44
C GLY A 23 -9.80 4.31 5.19
N LEU A 24 -8.98 4.78 4.24
CA LEU A 24 -8.65 4.04 3.03
C LEU A 24 -7.22 3.49 3.08
N PHE A 25 -7.11 2.16 3.08
CA PHE A 25 -5.83 1.44 3.14
C PHE A 25 -5.64 0.54 1.92
N ALA A 26 -4.39 0.32 1.51
CA ALA A 26 -4.04 -0.53 0.38
C ALA A 26 -2.89 -1.49 0.69
N ALA A 27 -3.00 -2.72 0.21
CA ALA A 27 -1.95 -3.74 0.35
C ALA A 27 -1.88 -4.65 -0.89
N GLY A 28 -0.71 -5.27 -1.12
CA GLY A 28 -0.50 -6.21 -2.22
C GLY A 28 -0.34 -5.54 -3.58
N GLU A 29 -0.71 -6.23 -4.67
CA GLU A 29 -0.44 -5.77 -6.04
C GLU A 29 -1.18 -4.47 -6.41
N VAL A 30 -2.31 -4.19 -5.75
CA VAL A 30 -3.05 -2.92 -5.88
C VAL A 30 -2.31 -1.75 -5.22
N ALA A 31 -1.44 -2.03 -4.24
CA ALA A 31 -0.54 -1.09 -3.58
C ALA A 31 0.80 -0.99 -4.33
N GLY A 32 0.76 -1.03 -5.66
CA GLY A 32 1.87 -0.65 -6.52
C GLY A 32 2.89 -1.75 -6.82
N ARG A 33 3.31 -1.76 -8.10
CA ARG A 33 4.53 -2.41 -8.57
C ARG A 33 5.73 -1.64 -7.99
N LYS A 34 6.19 -2.00 -6.79
CA LYS A 34 7.38 -1.38 -6.18
C LYS A 34 8.65 -1.52 -7.03
N MET A 35 8.63 -2.38 -8.05
CA MET A 35 9.70 -2.60 -9.00
C MET A 35 9.19 -2.22 -10.40
N GLU A 36 9.59 -1.04 -10.89
CA GLU A 36 9.00 -0.38 -12.05
C GLU A 36 9.13 -1.15 -13.38
N THR A 37 10.21 -1.91 -13.58
CA THR A 37 10.55 -2.53 -14.89
C THR A 37 10.74 -4.05 -14.86
N ASN A 38 10.99 -4.67 -13.70
CA ASN A 38 11.11 -6.12 -13.57
C ASN A 38 10.70 -6.58 -12.16
N ARG A 39 9.74 -7.51 -12.08
CA ARG A 39 9.32 -8.13 -10.82
C ARG A 39 10.18 -9.38 -10.60
N LEU A 40 10.98 -9.44 -9.54
CA LEU A 40 11.58 -10.71 -9.11
C LEU A 40 10.44 -11.62 -8.62
N GLY A 41 10.38 -12.87 -9.06
CA GLY A 41 9.21 -13.75 -8.87
C GLY A 41 8.72 -13.92 -7.42
N SER A 42 9.56 -13.62 -6.42
CA SER A 42 9.27 -13.74 -4.99
C SER A 42 8.90 -12.44 -4.26
N THR A 43 9.13 -11.26 -4.83
CA THR A 43 8.97 -9.99 -4.08
C THR A 43 7.52 -9.65 -3.78
N SER A 44 6.58 -10.04 -4.63
CA SER A 44 5.17 -9.74 -4.40
C SER A 44 4.52 -10.57 -3.30
N MET A 45 5.06 -11.75 -2.98
CA MET A 45 4.62 -12.49 -1.80
C MET A 45 5.05 -11.76 -0.53
N ALA A 46 6.29 -11.24 -0.49
CA ALA A 46 6.78 -10.45 0.63
C ALA A 46 6.00 -9.14 0.81
N ASP A 47 5.63 -8.47 -0.29
CA ASP A 47 4.82 -7.25 -0.26
C ASP A 47 3.42 -7.52 0.30
N ILE A 48 2.74 -8.59 -0.15
CA ILE A 48 1.40 -8.96 0.32
C ILE A 48 1.42 -9.25 1.83
N TYR A 49 2.39 -10.04 2.31
CA TYR A 49 2.45 -10.38 3.74
C TYR A 49 2.79 -9.17 4.62
N THR A 50 3.72 -8.33 4.18
CA THR A 50 4.20 -7.20 5.00
C THR A 50 3.18 -6.08 5.02
N PHE A 51 2.77 -5.58 3.86
CA PHE A 51 1.81 -4.48 3.78
C PHE A 51 0.38 -4.92 4.09
N GLY A 52 0.03 -6.19 3.87
CA GLY A 52 -1.25 -6.74 4.30
C GLY A 52 -1.43 -6.71 5.81
N ARG A 53 -0.38 -7.03 6.57
CA ARG A 53 -0.41 -6.93 8.04
C ARG A 53 -0.52 -5.47 8.49
N VAL A 54 0.34 -4.60 7.96
CA VAL A 54 0.34 -3.16 8.32
C VAL A 54 -1.01 -2.50 8.00
N ALA A 55 -1.58 -2.78 6.82
CA ALA A 55 -2.89 -2.27 6.44
C ALA A 55 -4.00 -2.78 7.37
N GLY A 56 -3.95 -4.06 7.76
CA GLY A 56 -4.92 -4.65 8.69
C GLY A 56 -4.86 -4.03 10.08
N ASP A 57 -3.65 -3.90 10.65
CA ASP A 57 -3.43 -3.34 11.98
C ASP A 57 -3.89 -1.86 12.02
N ASN A 58 -3.47 -1.05 11.05
CA ASN A 58 -3.87 0.37 11.00
C ASN A 58 -5.36 0.57 10.67
N ALA A 59 -5.96 -0.30 9.86
CA ALA A 59 -7.40 -0.25 9.62
C ALA A 59 -8.20 -0.60 10.88
N ALA A 60 -7.71 -1.53 11.71
CA ALA A 60 -8.32 -1.85 12.99
C ALA A 60 -8.17 -0.70 14.00
N ASP A 61 -6.98 -0.11 14.10
CA ASP A 61 -6.71 1.05 14.97
C ASP A 61 -7.50 2.30 14.55
N TYR A 62 -7.83 2.45 13.26
CA TYR A 62 -8.65 3.57 12.79
C TYR A 62 -10.10 3.52 13.26
N VAL A 63 -10.66 2.30 13.46
CA VAL A 63 -12.07 2.10 13.84
C VAL A 63 -12.27 1.78 15.32
N GLY A 64 -11.21 1.45 16.05
CA GLY A 64 -11.20 1.16 17.48
C GLY A 64 -11.03 2.41 18.35
#